data_AF-A0ABD0PAD8-F1
#
_entry.id   AF-A0ABD0PAD8-F1
#
_cell.length_a   1.000
_cell.length_b   1.000
_cell.length_c   1.000
_cell.angle_alpha   90.00
_cell.angle_beta   90.00
_cell.angle_gamma   90.00
#
_symmetry.space_group_name_H-M   'P 1'
#
loop_
_entity.id
_entity.type
_entity.pdbx_description
1 polymer ?
#
loop_
_entity_poly.entity_id
_entity_poly.type
_entity_poly.pdbx_seq_one_letter_code
_entity_poly.pdbx_strand_id
1 'polypeptide(L)' 'LYNNNRRVAIKSLKPGTMSISAFLAEANLMKTLQHARLVRLFAVVTQEPIYIITEYMEN' A
#
# COMPACT_ATOMS: atom_id res chain seq x y z
N LEU A 1 0.05 14.07 -4.22
CA LEU A 1 1.47 13.92 -4.62
C LEU A 1 2.21 13.36 -3.42
N TYR A 2 2.83 12.19 -3.55
CA TYR A 2 3.63 11.58 -2.46
C TYR A 2 5.11 11.94 -2.67
N ASN A 3 5.79 12.38 -1.61
CA ASN A 3 7.24 12.64 -1.54
C ASN A 3 7.85 13.27 -2.81
N ASN A 4 7.68 14.57 -3.00
CA ASN A 4 8.21 15.34 -4.15
C ASN A 4 7.67 14.90 -5.53
N ASN A 5 6.37 15.10 -5.75
CA ASN A 5 5.71 14.96 -7.06
C ASN A 5 5.49 13.55 -7.64
N ARG A 6 5.58 12.48 -6.84
CA ARG A 6 5.23 11.14 -7.33
C ARG A 6 3.71 10.96 -7.40
N ARG A 7 3.20 10.56 -8.57
CA ARG A 7 1.84 10.02 -8.74
C ARG A 7 1.79 8.61 -8.15
N VAL A 8 0.74 8.34 -7.37
CA VAL A 8 0.57 7.08 -6.64
C VAL A 8 -0.89 6.65 -6.72
N ALA A 9 -1.14 5.34 -6.65
CA ALA A 9 -2.47 4.81 -6.41
C ALA A 9 -2.68 4.62 -4.91
N ILE A 10 -3.87 4.95 -4.42
CA ILE A 10 -4.26 4.80 -3.01
C ILE A 10 -5.45 3.85 -2.97
N LYS A 11 -5.28 2.69 -2.33
CA LYS A 11 -6.38 1.79 -2.01
C LYS A 11 -6.79 2.01 -0.55
N SER A 12 -8.05 2.38 -0.35
CA SER A 12 -8.67 2.51 0.96
C SER A 12 -9.33 1.19 1.37
N LEU A 13 -9.07 0.73 2.60
CA LEU A 13 -9.74 -0.41 3.19
C LEU A 13 -10.89 0.07 4.09
N LYS A 14 -12.01 -0.64 4.05
CA LYS A 14 -13.13 -0.34 4.94
C LYS A 14 -12.72 -0.65 6.40
N PRO A 15 -13.13 0.15 7.39
CA PRO A 15 -12.91 -0.16 8.80
C PRO A 15 -13.40 -1.57 9.15
N GLY A 16 -12.68 -2.27 10.03
CA GLY A 16 -13.03 -3.63 10.46
C GLY A 16 -12.83 -4.74 9.42
N THR A 17 -12.24 -4.45 8.23
CA THR A 17 -11.94 -5.49 7.22
C THR A 17 -10.92 -6.51 7.73
N MET A 18 -9.91 -6.05 8.49
CA MET A 18 -8.88 -6.91 9.08
C MET A 18 -8.24 -6.24 10.29
N SER A 19 -7.56 -7.01 11.14
CA SER A 19 -6.77 -6.44 12.23
C SER A 19 -5.52 -5.74 11.70
N ILE A 20 -5.10 -4.67 12.38
CA ILE A 20 -3.88 -3.90 12.03
C ILE A 20 -2.64 -4.81 12.06
N SER A 21 -2.56 -5.76 12.99
CA SER A 21 -1.44 -6.69 13.10
C SER A 21 -1.33 -7.65 11.91
N ALA A 22 -2.45 -8.23 11.46
CA ALA A 22 -2.48 -9.08 10.28
C ALA A 22 -2.13 -8.28 9.02
N PHE A 23 -2.65 -7.06 8.90
CA PHE A 23 -2.34 -6.15 7.80
C PHE A 23 -0.84 -5.86 7.73
N LEU A 24 -0.21 -5.54 8.86
CA LEU A 24 1.22 -5.25 8.94
C LEU A 24 2.09 -6.46 8.57
N ALA A 25 1.70 -7.66 8.98
CA ALA A 25 2.41 -8.89 8.62
C ALA A 25 2.42 -9.07 7.09
N GLU A 26 1.26 -8.97 6.45
CA GLU A 26 1.11 -9.06 4.98
C GLU A 26 1.85 -7.92 4.27
N ALA A 27 1.73 -6.68 4.76
CA ALA A 27 2.40 -5.52 4.18
C ALA A 27 3.94 -5.63 4.23
N ASN A 28 4.48 -6.19 5.31
CA ASN A 28 5.91 -6.44 5.43
C ASN A 28 6.39 -7.49 4.43
N LEU A 29 5.62 -8.56 4.22
CA LEU A 29 5.89 -9.55 3.18
C LEU A 29 5.81 -8.91 1.78
N MET A 30 4.75 -8.18 1.47
CA MET A 30 4.58 -7.51 0.18
C MET A 30 5.73 -6.53 -0.12
N LYS A 31 6.28 -5.86 0.90
CA LYS A 31 7.42 -4.94 0.74
C LYS A 31 8.70 -5.63 0.27
N THR A 32 8.89 -6.91 0.58
CA THR A 32 10.07 -7.67 0.12
C THR A 32 9.94 -8.15 -1.33
N LEU A 33 8.73 -8.18 -1.88
CA LEU A 33 8.48 -8.61 -3.25
C LEU A 33 8.83 -7.47 -4.23
N GLN A 34 10.00 -7.55 -4.84
CA GLN A 34 10.47 -6.57 -5.84
C GLN A 34 10.71 -7.28 -7.17
N HIS A 35 9.83 -7.02 -8.14
CA HIS A 35 9.92 -7.62 -9.46
C HIS A 35 9.28 -6.68 -10.50
N ALA A 36 9.84 -6.60 -11.71
CA ALA A 36 9.37 -5.68 -12.77
C ALA A 36 7.93 -5.92 -13.25
N ARG A 37 7.32 -7.05 -12.88
CA ARG A 37 5.94 -7.45 -13.19
C ARG A 37 5.00 -7.43 -11.98
N LEU A 38 5.44 -6.88 -10.85
CA LEU A 38 4.62 -6.73 -9.65
C LEU A 38 4.46 -5.26 -9.32
N VAL A 39 3.22 -4.87 -9.01
CA VAL A 39 2.90 -3.52 -8.56
C VAL A 39 3.63 -3.24 -7.25
N ARG A 40 4.44 -2.19 -7.24
CA ARG A 40 5.29 -1.85 -6.09
C ARG A 40 4.50 -1.20 -4.96
N LEU A 41 4.61 -1.78 -3.77
CA LEU A 41 4.16 -1.17 -2.52
C LEU A 41 5.18 -0.14 -2.04
N PHE A 42 4.76 1.13 -1.88
CA PHE A 42 5.62 2.18 -1.34
C PHE A 42 5.48 2.35 0.15
N ALA A 43 4.23 2.43 0.63
CA ALA A 43 3.93 2.72 2.01
C ALA A 43 2.53 2.22 2.39
N VAL A 44 2.29 2.19 3.70
CA VAL A 44 0.97 1.92 4.27
C VAL A 44 0.67 2.93 5.37
N VAL A 45 -0.61 3.24 5.58
CA VAL A 45 -1.09 3.98 6.75
C VAL A 45 -1.77 3.00 7.68
N THR A 46 -1.28 2.92 8.91
CA THR A 46 -1.72 1.91 9.90
C THR A 46 -2.79 2.42 10.86
N GLN A 47 -3.19 3.69 10.73
CA GLN A 47 -4.33 4.26 11.44
C GLN A 47 -5.59 4.05 10.61
N GLU A 48 -6.74 3.84 11.25
CA GLU A 48 -7.99 3.71 10.50
C GLU A 48 -8.45 5.07 9.95
N PRO A 49 -8.90 5.13 8.68
CA PRO A 49 -8.95 4.02 7.72
C PRO A 49 -7.57 3.65 7.16
N ILE A 50 -7.31 2.34 7.05
CA ILE A 50 -6.04 1.81 6.53
C ILE A 50 -5.91 2.15 5.04
N TYR A 51 -4.74 2.68 4.66
CA TYR A 51 -4.41 2.95 3.27
C TYR A 51 -3.21 2.14 2.79
N ILE A 52 -3.27 1.72 1.53
CA ILE A 52 -2.18 1.08 0.80
C ILE A 52 -1.75 2.03 -0.32
N ILE A 53 -0.48 2.43 -0.33
CA ILE A 53 0.09 3.36 -1.30
C ILE A 53 1.00 2.57 -2.25
N THR A 54 0.64 2.52 -3.53
CA THR A 54 1.37 1.78 -4.57
C THR A 54 1.76 2.68 -5.73
N GLU A 55 2.53 2.12 -6.67
CA GLU A 55 2.72 2.78 -7.97
C GLU A 55 1.40 3.02 -8.69
N TYR A 56 1.34 4.15 -9.39
CA TYR A 56 0.24 4.48 -10.27
C TYR A 56 0.53 3.90 -11.65
N MET A 57 -0.40 3.11 -12.17
CA MET A 57 -0.35 2.55 -13.52
C MET A 57 -1.28 3.37 -14.41
N GLU A 58 -0.76 3.93 -15.49
CA GLU A 58 -1.57 4.53 -16.56
C GLU A 58 -2.15 3.41 -17.44
N ASN A 59 -3.40 3.57 -17.88
CA ASN A 59 -4.06 2.63 -18.79
C ASN A 59 -3.56 2.81 -20.23
#